data_AF-A0A109IL87-F1
#
_entry.id   AF-A0A109IL87-F1
#
_cell.length_a   1.000
_cell.length_b   1.000
_cell.length_c   1.000
_cell.angle_alpha   90.00
_cell.angle_beta   90.00
_cell.angle_gamma   90.00
#
_symmetry.space_group_name_H-M   'P 1'
#
loop_
_entity.id
_entity.type
_entity.pdbx_description
1 polymer ?
#
loop_
_entity_poly.entity_id
_entity_poly.type
_entity_poly.pdbx_seq_one_letter_code
_entity_poly.pdbx_strand_id
1 'polypeptide(L)'
;MADQRRTERLDQPREPRGVKLPRFDPEAFGRWSEGIARGMGTANFIVYMTVVIALWFGWNTLAPAELRFDPYTFTFLTLVLSLQASYAAPLILLAQNRQTDRDRVALEEDRRRATMQKADTEYLAREVAALRIALGEVATRDFLRSELARLAEELDAAAQRRQKRELRQADRAGGWPGAGEGRPGIGEGRPGTGGRRPGGGEPPLDEPRDEWDGDYARDGHPES
;
A
#
# COMPACT_ATOMS: atom_id res chain seq x y z
N MET A 1 -65.42 27.11 -32.72
CA MET A 1 -65.02 25.69 -32.81
C MET A 1 -63.59 25.68 -33.34
N ALA A 2 -62.63 25.45 -32.44
CA ALA A 2 -61.20 25.56 -32.73
C ALA A 2 -60.69 24.23 -33.30
N ASP A 3 -60.17 24.27 -34.52
CA ASP A 3 -59.53 23.13 -35.18
C ASP A 3 -58.06 23.06 -34.74
N GLN A 4 -57.77 22.17 -33.79
CA GLN A 4 -56.41 21.89 -33.32
C GLN A 4 -55.70 20.99 -34.33
N ARG A 5 -55.00 21.61 -35.30
CA ARG A 5 -53.99 20.91 -36.10
C ARG A 5 -52.85 20.47 -35.19
N ARG A 6 -52.84 19.18 -34.91
CA ARG A 6 -51.80 18.46 -34.16
C ARG A 6 -50.50 18.56 -34.96
N THR A 7 -49.57 19.40 -34.51
CA THR A 7 -48.21 19.45 -35.04
C THR A 7 -47.48 18.18 -34.60
N GLU A 8 -47.21 17.29 -35.56
CA GLU A 8 -46.31 16.15 -35.36
C GLU A 8 -44.91 16.67 -35.01
N ARG A 9 -44.50 16.42 -33.77
CA ARG A 9 -43.17 16.78 -33.26
C ARG A 9 -42.13 15.89 -33.93
N LEU A 10 -41.37 16.49 -34.84
CA LEU A 10 -40.24 15.90 -35.59
C LEU A 10 -38.96 15.72 -34.75
N ASP A 11 -39.11 15.44 -33.46
CA ASP A 11 -37.99 15.40 -32.49
C ASP A 11 -38.00 14.09 -31.69
N GLN A 12 -38.20 12.98 -32.40
CA GLN A 12 -37.97 11.65 -31.85
C GLN A 12 -36.99 10.93 -32.77
N PRO A 13 -35.76 10.62 -32.31
CA PRO A 13 -34.84 9.83 -33.09
C PRO A 13 -35.46 8.45 -33.31
N ARG A 14 -35.73 8.15 -34.58
CA ARG A 14 -36.34 6.91 -35.04
C ARG A 14 -35.41 5.75 -34.65
N GLU A 15 -35.82 4.93 -33.69
CA GLU A 15 -35.06 3.75 -33.28
C GLU A 15 -34.79 2.84 -34.50
N PRO A 16 -33.53 2.57 -34.84
CA PRO A 16 -33.21 1.67 -35.94
C PRO A 16 -33.71 0.28 -35.56
N ARG A 17 -34.61 -0.26 -36.38
CA ARG A 17 -35.23 -1.58 -36.26
C ARG A 17 -34.13 -2.62 -36.12
N GLY A 18 -33.83 -3.02 -34.88
CA GLY A 18 -32.73 -3.91 -34.54
C GLY A 18 -32.86 -5.25 -35.23
N VAL A 19 -31.87 -5.59 -36.06
CA VAL A 19 -31.71 -6.92 -36.62
C VAL A 19 -31.55 -7.88 -35.44
N LYS A 20 -32.46 -8.85 -35.28
CA LYS A 20 -32.34 -9.88 -34.25
C LYS A 20 -31.21 -10.83 -34.65
N LEU A 21 -29.97 -10.48 -34.31
CA LEU A 21 -28.88 -11.46 -34.35
C LEU A 21 -29.21 -12.59 -33.38
N PRO A 22 -28.92 -13.86 -33.72
CA PRO A 22 -28.98 -14.96 -32.77
C PRO A 22 -28.16 -14.59 -31.54
N ARG A 23 -28.79 -14.54 -30.37
CA ARG A 23 -28.08 -14.34 -29.10
C ARG A 23 -27.20 -15.56 -28.87
N PHE A 24 -25.91 -15.43 -29.19
CA PHE A 24 -24.90 -16.38 -28.73
C PHE A 24 -24.88 -16.32 -27.21
N ASP A 25 -25.18 -17.46 -26.58
CA ASP A 25 -25.31 -17.57 -25.13
C ASP A 25 -23.93 -17.46 -24.46
N PRO A 26 -23.60 -16.33 -23.82
CA PRO A 26 -22.26 -16.08 -23.28
C PRO A 26 -21.89 -17.04 -22.16
N GLU A 27 -22.88 -17.65 -21.50
CA GLU A 27 -22.70 -18.55 -20.36
C GLU A 27 -22.27 -19.96 -20.79
N ALA A 28 -22.78 -20.45 -21.92
CA ALA A 28 -22.34 -21.71 -22.53
C ALA A 28 -20.90 -21.58 -23.06
N PHE A 29 -20.58 -20.46 -23.70
CA PHE A 29 -19.22 -20.15 -24.15
C PHE A 29 -18.27 -19.95 -22.97
N GLY A 30 -18.72 -19.35 -21.87
CA GLY A 30 -17.93 -19.15 -20.64
C GLY A 30 -17.46 -20.46 -20.02
N ARG A 31 -18.36 -21.43 -19.83
CA ARG A 31 -18.01 -22.75 -19.28
C ARG A 31 -17.10 -23.57 -20.19
N TRP A 32 -17.33 -23.50 -21.51
CA TRP A 32 -16.46 -24.15 -22.49
C TRP A 32 -15.07 -23.49 -22.53
N SER A 33 -15.03 -22.15 -22.44
CA SER A 33 -13.81 -21.36 -22.35
C SER A 33 -13.04 -21.62 -21.05
N GLU A 34 -13.69 -21.91 -19.94
CA GLU A 34 -13.02 -22.23 -18.67
C GLU A 34 -12.32 -23.60 -18.69
N GLY A 35 -12.85 -24.56 -19.46
CA GLY A 35 -12.18 -25.82 -19.78
C GLY A 35 -10.97 -25.61 -20.69
N ILE A 36 -11.12 -24.76 -21.70
CA ILE A 36 -10.03 -24.43 -22.64
C ILE A 36 -8.96 -23.57 -22.00
N ALA A 37 -9.30 -22.59 -21.18
CA ALA A 37 -8.36 -21.69 -20.49
C ALA A 37 -7.43 -22.45 -19.55
N ARG A 38 -7.93 -23.49 -18.86
CA ARG A 38 -7.10 -24.39 -18.06
C ARG A 38 -6.20 -25.29 -18.91
N GLY A 39 -6.53 -25.52 -20.19
CA GLY A 39 -5.73 -26.31 -21.13
C GLY A 39 -4.73 -25.49 -21.98
N MET A 40 -5.00 -24.19 -22.21
CA MET A 40 -4.29 -23.35 -23.17
C MET A 40 -2.93 -22.83 -22.69
N GLY A 41 -2.61 -22.96 -21.40
CA GLY A 41 -1.40 -22.38 -20.79
C GLY A 41 -0.30 -23.34 -20.32
N THR A 42 -0.50 -24.66 -20.33
CA THR A 42 0.32 -25.56 -19.47
C THR A 42 0.81 -26.84 -20.17
N ALA A 43 1.14 -26.81 -21.47
CA ALA A 43 1.67 -27.95 -22.25
C ALA A 43 0.69 -29.06 -22.67
N ASN A 44 -0.52 -29.15 -22.10
CA ASN A 44 -1.51 -30.17 -22.47
C ASN A 44 -1.98 -30.08 -23.94
N PHE A 45 -2.05 -28.88 -24.55
CA PHE A 45 -2.42 -28.73 -25.96
C PHE A 45 -1.44 -29.43 -26.90
N ILE A 46 -0.14 -29.27 -26.62
CA ILE A 46 0.92 -29.88 -27.43
C ILE A 46 0.85 -31.40 -27.28
N VAL A 47 0.70 -31.91 -26.06
CA VAL A 47 0.56 -33.35 -25.80
C VAL A 47 -0.63 -33.95 -26.56
N TYR A 48 -1.80 -33.31 -26.51
CA TYR A 48 -2.97 -33.77 -27.25
C TYR A 48 -2.73 -33.79 -28.77
N MET A 49 -2.17 -32.71 -29.33
CA MET A 49 -1.85 -32.65 -30.77
C MET A 49 -0.84 -33.73 -31.19
N THR A 50 0.20 -33.97 -30.38
CA THR A 50 1.17 -35.03 -30.62
C THR A 50 0.52 -36.42 -30.60
N VAL A 51 -0.38 -36.69 -29.64
CA VAL A 51 -1.10 -37.97 -29.55
C VAL A 51 -1.99 -38.19 -30.78
N VAL A 52 -2.74 -37.18 -31.21
CA VAL A 52 -3.60 -37.28 -32.41
C VAL A 52 -2.77 -37.58 -33.65
N ILE A 53 -1.66 -36.87 -33.86
CA ILE A 53 -0.74 -37.11 -34.99
C ILE A 53 -0.14 -38.52 -34.90
N ALA A 54 0.31 -38.95 -33.72
CA ALA A 54 0.90 -40.27 -33.51
C ALA A 54 -0.11 -41.40 -33.75
N LEU A 55 -1.36 -41.26 -33.28
CA LEU A 55 -2.43 -42.22 -33.53
C LEU A 55 -2.78 -42.30 -35.02
N TRP A 56 -2.83 -41.16 -35.71
CA TRP A 56 -3.10 -41.12 -37.15
C TRP A 56 -1.98 -41.77 -37.97
N PHE A 57 -0.73 -41.51 -37.58
CA PHE A 57 0.45 -42.15 -38.16
C PHE A 57 0.44 -43.66 -37.92
N GLY A 58 0.19 -44.08 -36.67
CA GLY A 58 0.06 -45.48 -36.28
C GLY A 58 -1.04 -46.21 -37.06
N TRP A 59 -2.21 -45.58 -37.20
CA TRP A 59 -3.33 -46.13 -37.97
C TRP A 59 -2.94 -46.33 -39.45
N ASN A 60 -2.34 -45.34 -40.10
CA ASN A 60 -1.96 -45.47 -41.52
C ASN A 60 -0.78 -46.43 -41.76
N THR A 61 0.09 -46.63 -40.78
CA THR A 61 1.25 -47.55 -40.89
C THR A 61 0.90 -49.01 -40.55
N LEU A 62 0.06 -49.22 -39.54
CA LEU A 62 -0.32 -50.56 -39.06
C LEU A 62 -1.57 -51.12 -39.74
N ALA A 63 -2.38 -50.28 -40.43
CA ALA A 63 -3.58 -50.74 -41.12
C ALA A 63 -3.26 -51.57 -42.40
N PRO A 64 -4.01 -52.65 -42.66
CA PRO A 64 -3.97 -53.39 -43.92
C PRO A 64 -4.20 -52.47 -45.12
N ALA A 65 -3.62 -52.79 -46.28
CA ALA A 65 -3.66 -51.95 -47.49
C ALA A 65 -5.08 -51.57 -47.95
N GLU A 66 -6.08 -52.38 -47.58
CA GLU A 66 -7.50 -52.18 -47.90
C GLU A 66 -8.21 -51.18 -46.96
N LEU A 67 -7.63 -50.90 -45.78
CA LEU A 67 -8.16 -49.96 -44.77
C LEU A 67 -7.28 -48.70 -44.61
N ARG A 68 -6.21 -48.57 -45.41
CA ARG A 68 -5.39 -47.36 -45.44
C ARG A 68 -6.19 -46.24 -46.07
N PHE A 69 -6.66 -45.34 -45.21
CA PHE A 69 -7.41 -44.16 -45.62
C PHE A 69 -6.56 -43.19 -46.47
N ASP A 70 -5.22 -43.24 -46.34
CA ASP A 70 -4.31 -42.39 -47.11
C ASP A 70 -3.10 -43.19 -47.69
N PRO A 71 -3.26 -43.82 -48.87
CA PRO A 71 -2.22 -44.65 -49.51
C PRO A 71 -0.95 -43.87 -49.93
N TYR A 72 -1.05 -42.55 -50.08
CA TYR A 72 0.04 -41.66 -50.52
C TYR A 72 0.44 -40.69 -49.39
N THR A 73 1.54 -41.03 -48.70
CA THR A 73 2.42 -40.15 -47.92
C THR A 73 1.72 -39.05 -47.08
N PHE A 74 0.61 -39.36 -46.41
CA PHE A 74 -0.09 -38.46 -45.48
C PHE A 74 -0.57 -37.13 -46.12
N THR A 75 -0.99 -37.18 -47.39
CA THR A 75 -1.48 -36.00 -48.12
C THR A 75 -2.67 -35.35 -47.43
N PHE A 76 -3.64 -36.14 -46.95
CA PHE A 76 -4.80 -35.62 -46.24
C PHE A 76 -4.43 -34.97 -44.91
N LEU A 77 -3.51 -35.58 -44.15
CA LEU A 77 -3.03 -35.00 -42.89
C LEU A 77 -2.41 -33.62 -43.13
N THR A 78 -1.61 -33.50 -44.18
CA THR A 78 -0.96 -32.24 -44.55
C THR A 78 -1.96 -31.17 -44.99
N LEU A 79 -2.98 -31.56 -45.76
CA LEU A 79 -4.06 -30.65 -46.16
C LEU A 79 -4.84 -30.14 -44.94
N VAL A 80 -5.19 -31.03 -44.02
CA VAL A 80 -5.91 -30.68 -42.78
C VAL A 80 -5.04 -29.81 -41.87
N LEU A 81 -3.75 -30.11 -41.71
CA LEU A 81 -2.83 -29.28 -40.92
C LEU A 81 -2.64 -27.89 -41.53
N SER A 82 -2.58 -27.79 -42.86
CA SER A 82 -2.47 -26.50 -43.56
C SER A 82 -3.74 -25.66 -43.35
N LEU A 83 -4.91 -26.29 -43.45
CA LEU A 83 -6.18 -25.65 -43.11
C LEU A 83 -6.21 -25.25 -41.62
N GLN A 84 -5.65 -26.08 -40.74
CA GLN A 84 -5.60 -25.85 -39.30
C GLN A 84 -4.85 -24.58 -38.93
N ALA A 85 -3.70 -24.37 -39.55
CA ALA A 85 -2.93 -23.13 -39.41
C ALA A 85 -3.71 -21.91 -39.95
N SER A 86 -4.42 -22.06 -41.07
CA SER A 86 -5.16 -20.95 -41.69
C SER A 86 -6.36 -20.47 -40.87
N TYR A 87 -7.11 -21.39 -40.23
CA TYR A 87 -8.25 -21.01 -39.39
C TYR A 87 -7.85 -20.56 -37.98
N ALA A 88 -6.62 -20.87 -37.54
CA ALA A 88 -6.14 -20.47 -36.23
C ALA A 88 -6.04 -18.94 -36.09
N ALA A 89 -5.56 -18.24 -37.12
CA ALA A 89 -5.40 -16.78 -37.12
C ALA A 89 -6.70 -16.00 -36.78
N PRO A 90 -7.84 -16.25 -37.44
CA PRO A 90 -9.09 -15.56 -37.09
C PRO A 90 -9.65 -15.94 -35.72
N LEU A 91 -9.48 -17.19 -35.26
CA LEU A 91 -9.91 -17.58 -33.91
C LEU A 91 -9.07 -16.93 -32.82
N ILE A 92 -7.75 -16.82 -33.06
CA ILE A 92 -6.83 -16.10 -32.17
C ILE A 92 -7.23 -14.63 -32.11
N LEU A 93 -7.57 -14.00 -33.24
CA LEU A 93 -8.08 -12.62 -33.28
C LEU A 93 -9.36 -12.44 -32.45
N LEU A 94 -10.31 -13.38 -32.52
CA LEU A 94 -11.53 -13.32 -31.70
C LEU A 94 -11.24 -13.52 -30.21
N ALA A 95 -10.31 -14.41 -29.86
CA ALA A 95 -9.88 -14.62 -28.48
C ALA A 95 -9.16 -13.39 -27.92
N GLN A 96 -8.29 -12.78 -28.73
CA GLN A 96 -7.52 -11.57 -28.38
C GLN A 96 -8.41 -10.34 -28.24
N ASN A 97 -9.46 -10.18 -29.06
CA ASN A 97 -10.41 -9.07 -28.88
C ASN A 97 -11.08 -9.12 -27.50
N ARG A 98 -11.50 -10.31 -27.05
CA ARG A 98 -12.11 -10.47 -25.71
C ARG A 98 -11.11 -10.27 -24.57
N GLN A 99 -9.83 -10.59 -24.77
CA GLN A 99 -8.78 -10.32 -23.79
C GLN A 99 -8.52 -8.82 -23.72
N THR A 100 -8.33 -8.16 -24.87
CA THR A 100 -8.14 -6.71 -24.97
C THR A 100 -9.29 -5.92 -24.35
N ASP A 101 -10.54 -6.34 -24.54
CA ASP A 101 -11.71 -5.70 -23.93
C ASP A 101 -11.71 -5.81 -22.40
N ARG A 102 -11.33 -6.97 -21.85
CA ARG A 102 -11.17 -7.15 -20.39
C ARG A 102 -10.00 -6.34 -19.85
N ASP A 103 -8.87 -6.36 -20.55
CA ASP A 103 -7.65 -5.64 -20.16
C ASP A 103 -7.91 -4.13 -20.17
N ARG A 104 -8.70 -3.63 -21.11
CA ARG A 104 -9.15 -2.24 -21.15
C ARG A 104 -9.97 -1.86 -19.93
N VAL A 105 -10.96 -2.68 -19.55
CA VAL A 105 -11.78 -2.42 -18.36
C VAL A 105 -10.92 -2.45 -17.09
N ALA A 106 -10.01 -3.43 -16.97
CA ALA A 106 -9.08 -3.50 -15.85
C ALA A 106 -8.17 -2.26 -15.76
N LEU A 107 -7.67 -1.76 -16.89
CA LEU A 107 -6.83 -0.57 -16.95
C LEU A 107 -7.61 0.72 -16.60
N GLU A 108 -8.87 0.82 -17.04
CA GLU A 108 -9.74 1.94 -16.69
C GLU A 108 -10.06 1.96 -15.18
N GLU A 109 -10.32 0.80 -14.58
CA GLU A 109 -10.48 0.68 -13.13
C GLU A 109 -9.20 1.05 -12.37
N ASP A 110 -8.04 0.56 -12.81
CA ASP A 110 -6.76 0.84 -12.17
C ASP A 110 -6.43 2.34 -12.20
N ARG A 111 -6.65 3.00 -13.35
CA ARG A 111 -6.54 4.45 -13.46
C ARG A 111 -7.46 5.18 -12.48
N ARG A 112 -8.71 4.75 -12.36
CA ARG A 112 -9.66 5.35 -11.40
C ARG A 112 -9.18 5.17 -9.97
N ARG A 113 -8.70 3.97 -9.60
CA ARG A 113 -8.13 3.70 -8.27
C ARG A 113 -6.91 4.57 -8.00
N ALA A 114 -6.00 4.72 -8.96
CA ALA A 114 -4.82 5.57 -8.84
C ALA A 114 -5.19 7.06 -8.63
N THR A 115 -6.21 7.57 -9.33
CA THR A 115 -6.70 8.94 -9.11
C THR A 115 -7.29 9.13 -7.72
N MET A 116 -8.04 8.15 -7.20
CA MET A 116 -8.57 8.20 -5.83
C MET A 116 -7.45 8.13 -4.78
N GLN A 117 -6.48 7.23 -4.95
CA GLN A 117 -5.33 7.12 -4.04
C GLN A 117 -4.50 8.42 -3.99
N LYS A 118 -4.34 9.08 -5.13
CA LYS A 118 -3.68 10.39 -5.19
C LYS A 118 -4.45 11.43 -4.36
N ALA A 119 -5.77 11.51 -4.54
CA ALA A 119 -6.61 12.43 -3.80
C ALA A 119 -6.61 12.16 -2.28
N ASP A 120 -6.68 10.89 -1.87
CA ASP A 120 -6.61 10.49 -0.47
C ASP A 120 -5.26 10.86 0.16
N THR A 121 -4.17 10.68 -0.59
CA THR A 121 -2.83 11.06 -0.13
C THR A 121 -2.69 12.57 0.01
N GLU A 122 -3.21 13.36 -0.95
CA GLU A 122 -3.22 14.82 -0.86
C GLU A 122 -4.08 15.32 0.31
N TYR A 123 -5.22 14.67 0.56
CA TYR A 123 -6.07 14.96 1.71
C TYR A 123 -5.35 14.70 3.03
N LEU A 124 -4.78 13.49 3.19
CA LEU A 124 -4.02 13.13 4.38
C LEU A 124 -2.82 14.05 4.60
N ALA A 125 -2.09 14.42 3.54
CA ALA A 125 -0.98 15.35 3.64
C ALA A 125 -1.42 16.74 4.13
N ARG A 126 -2.56 17.24 3.64
CA ARG A 126 -3.13 18.52 4.08
C ARG A 126 -3.62 18.45 5.53
N GLU A 127 -4.26 17.36 5.91
CA GLU A 127 -4.74 17.14 7.27
C GLU A 127 -3.58 17.05 8.27
N VAL A 128 -2.53 16.31 7.93
CA VAL A 128 -1.30 16.22 8.74
C VAL A 128 -0.61 17.59 8.85
N ALA A 129 -0.57 18.38 7.77
CA ALA A 129 -0.02 19.72 7.81
C ALA A 129 -0.84 20.65 8.73
N ALA A 130 -2.18 20.59 8.65
CA ALA A 130 -3.07 21.34 9.53
C ALA A 130 -2.91 20.93 11.00
N LEU A 131 -2.85 19.62 11.26
CA LEU A 131 -2.61 19.07 12.59
C LEU A 131 -1.25 19.51 13.15
N ARG A 132 -0.19 19.52 12.32
CA ARG A 132 1.14 19.99 12.70
C ARG A 132 1.14 21.47 13.08
N ILE A 133 0.40 22.32 12.37
CA ILE A 133 0.28 23.75 12.69
C ILE A 133 -0.47 23.92 14.01
N ALA A 134 -1.63 23.25 14.17
CA ALA A 134 -2.41 23.30 15.41
C ALA A 134 -1.61 22.79 16.63
N LEU A 135 -0.85 21.71 16.47
CA LEU A 135 0.08 21.22 17.49
C LEU A 135 1.22 22.22 17.73
N GLY A 136 1.78 22.84 16.70
CA GLY A 136 2.82 23.86 16.84
C GLY A 136 2.36 25.08 17.63
N GLU A 137 1.10 25.47 17.49
CA GLU A 137 0.49 26.59 18.23
C GLU A 137 0.18 26.24 19.70
N VAL A 138 -0.29 25.01 19.98
CA VAL A 138 -0.69 24.57 21.33
C VAL A 138 0.47 23.96 22.14
N ALA A 139 1.48 23.42 21.47
CA ALA A 139 2.66 22.82 22.08
C ALA A 139 3.89 23.70 21.83
N THR A 140 3.85 24.97 22.21
CA THR A 140 5.10 25.72 22.35
C THR A 140 5.94 25.00 23.40
N ARG A 141 7.19 24.65 23.08
CA ARG A 141 8.12 23.97 24.00
C ARG A 141 8.14 24.63 25.38
N ASP A 142 8.01 25.96 25.41
CA ASP A 142 7.97 26.75 26.63
C ASP A 142 6.67 26.58 27.44
N PHE A 143 5.53 26.36 26.80
CA PHE A 143 4.26 26.04 27.48
C PHE A 143 4.28 24.63 28.10
N LEU A 144 4.75 23.64 27.34
CA LEU A 144 4.97 22.28 27.86
C LEU A 144 5.98 22.30 29.01
N ARG A 145 7.05 23.09 28.88
CA ARG A 145 8.06 23.25 29.93
C ARG A 145 7.50 23.96 31.15
N SER A 146 6.69 25.01 30.97
CA SER A 146 6.07 25.73 32.08
C SER A 146 5.07 24.85 32.82
N GLU A 147 4.29 24.04 32.11
CA GLU A 147 3.27 23.20 32.76
C GLU A 147 3.87 21.96 33.42
N LEU A 148 4.92 21.38 32.85
CA LEU A 148 5.72 20.36 33.54
C LEU A 148 6.43 20.93 34.77
N ALA A 149 7.00 22.13 34.68
CA ALA A 149 7.64 22.79 35.82
C ALA A 149 6.62 23.12 36.92
N ARG A 150 5.44 23.62 36.55
CA ARG A 150 4.35 23.92 37.48
C ARG A 150 3.86 22.67 38.20
N LEU A 151 3.65 21.56 37.48
CA LEU A 151 3.27 20.28 38.08
C LEU A 151 4.36 19.72 39.00
N ALA A 152 5.63 19.85 38.62
CA ALA A 152 6.76 19.45 39.47
C ALA A 152 6.83 20.26 40.78
N GLU A 153 6.69 21.58 40.70
CA GLU A 153 6.66 22.48 41.85
C GLU A 153 5.48 22.15 42.79
N GLU A 154 4.32 21.82 42.22
CA GLU A 154 3.12 21.48 42.97
C GLU A 154 3.29 20.15 43.75
N LEU A 155 3.96 19.17 43.14
CA LEU A 155 4.34 17.90 43.78
C LEU A 155 5.37 18.10 44.90
N ASP A 156 6.40 18.91 44.68
CA ASP A 156 7.43 19.23 45.69
C ASP A 156 6.82 19.97 46.88
N ALA A 157 5.97 20.96 46.61
CA ALA A 157 5.25 21.69 47.65
C ALA A 157 4.32 20.74 48.43
N ALA A 158 3.68 19.76 47.78
CA ALA A 158 2.90 18.75 48.45
C ALA A 158 3.76 17.82 49.33
N ALA A 159 4.95 17.44 48.87
CA ALA A 159 5.90 16.64 49.64
C ALA A 159 6.39 17.39 50.90
N GLN A 160 6.78 18.66 50.76
CA GLN A 160 7.21 19.49 51.90
C GLN A 160 6.09 19.71 52.91
N ARG A 161 4.84 19.89 52.45
CA ARG A 161 3.67 19.99 53.34
C ARG A 161 3.47 18.71 54.16
N ARG A 162 3.69 17.53 53.57
CA ARG A 162 3.65 16.25 54.29
C ARG A 162 4.76 16.19 55.33
N GLN A 163 6.01 16.47 54.95
CA GLN A 163 7.16 16.45 55.85
C GLN A 163 7.03 17.44 57.02
N LYS A 164 6.53 18.65 56.78
CA LYS A 164 6.30 19.66 57.84
C LYS A 164 5.19 19.24 58.82
N ARG A 165 4.18 18.50 58.35
CA ARG A 165 3.13 17.94 59.23
C ARG A 165 3.70 16.83 60.11
N GLU A 166 4.56 15.97 59.56
CA GLU A 166 5.27 14.92 60.30
C GLU A 166 6.18 15.53 61.37
N LEU A 167 6.98 16.54 61.03
CA LEU A 167 7.82 17.26 62.01
C LEU A 167 6.99 17.91 63.12
N ARG A 168 5.87 18.56 62.79
CA ARG A 168 4.96 19.15 63.80
C ARG A 168 4.22 18.11 64.65
N GLN A 169 4.09 16.88 64.17
CA GLN A 169 3.57 15.76 64.97
C GLN A 169 4.67 15.18 65.85
N ALA A 170 5.90 15.04 65.35
CA ALA A 170 7.06 14.60 66.10
C ALA A 170 7.39 15.58 67.24
N ASP A 171 7.33 16.88 67.00
CA ASP A 171 7.58 17.93 68.01
C ASP A 171 6.48 17.96 69.08
N ARG A 172 5.23 17.67 68.69
CA ARG A 172 4.12 17.48 69.64
C ARG A 172 4.22 16.16 70.42
N ALA A 173 4.84 15.14 69.85
CA ALA A 173 5.07 13.84 70.49
C ALA A 173 6.35 13.80 71.34
N GLY A 174 7.31 14.70 71.10
CA GLY A 174 8.61 14.79 71.78
C GLY A 174 8.66 15.71 73.00
N GLY A 175 7.55 16.35 73.38
CA GLY A 175 7.49 17.22 74.56
C GLY A 175 7.49 16.43 75.88
N TRP A 176 8.67 16.20 76.47
CA TRP A 176 8.81 15.82 77.89
C TRP A 176 9.37 17.00 78.71
N PRO A 177 8.86 17.27 79.94
CA PRO A 177 9.22 18.46 80.71
C PRO A 177 10.42 18.24 81.63
N GLY A 178 11.27 19.26 81.82
CA GLY A 178 12.08 19.41 83.03
C GLY A 178 13.52 19.92 82.89
N ALA A 179 13.69 21.18 83.33
CA ALA A 179 14.79 21.73 84.15
C ALA A 179 16.22 21.90 83.59
N GLY A 180 16.81 23.08 83.90
CA GLY A 180 18.24 23.17 84.23
C GLY A 180 19.01 24.37 83.66
N GLU A 181 19.06 25.46 84.44
CA GLU A 181 20.14 26.44 84.61
C GLU A 181 21.46 26.25 83.82
N GLY A 182 22.00 27.34 83.24
CA GLY A 182 23.42 27.44 82.89
C GLY A 182 23.79 28.36 81.73
N ARG A 183 24.03 29.65 82.01
CA ARG A 183 24.94 30.53 81.24
C ARG A 183 26.34 30.51 81.91
N PRO A 184 27.46 31.02 81.33
CA PRO A 184 27.63 31.83 80.11
C PRO A 184 28.84 31.41 79.21
N GLY A 185 29.09 32.14 78.11
CA GLY A 185 30.37 32.07 77.39
C GLY A 185 30.40 32.91 76.12
N ILE A 186 31.19 33.99 76.15
CA ILE A 186 31.39 34.99 75.08
C ILE A 186 32.36 34.41 74.03
N GLY A 187 32.13 34.69 72.74
CA GLY A 187 33.03 34.30 71.65
C GLY A 187 32.75 35.08 70.38
N GLU A 188 33.53 36.12 70.18
CA GLU A 188 33.55 37.09 69.07
C GLU A 188 34.07 36.45 67.77
N GLY A 189 33.52 36.82 66.61
CA GLY A 189 34.02 36.35 65.31
C GLY A 189 33.23 36.88 64.12
N ARG A 190 33.73 37.98 63.53
CA ARG A 190 33.22 38.67 62.33
C ARG A 190 33.60 37.93 61.01
N PRO A 191 33.08 38.37 59.84
CA PRO A 191 32.85 37.52 58.66
C PRO A 191 33.98 37.54 57.62
N GLY A 192 34.08 36.48 56.80
CA GLY A 192 34.78 36.50 55.51
C GLY A 192 33.78 36.14 54.39
N THR A 193 33.44 37.02 53.45
CA THR A 193 34.19 37.47 52.25
C THR A 193 34.53 36.38 51.23
N GLY A 194 33.95 36.57 50.03
CA GLY A 194 34.69 36.38 48.78
C GLY A 194 34.27 35.19 47.92
N GLY A 195 33.95 35.46 46.64
CA GLY A 195 34.21 34.48 45.59
C GLY A 195 33.09 34.24 44.56
N ARG A 196 32.62 35.29 43.87
CA ARG A 196 32.04 35.14 42.53
C ARG A 196 33.20 35.10 41.53
N ARG A 197 33.28 34.12 40.62
CA ARG A 197 33.55 34.28 39.17
C ARG A 197 33.59 32.95 38.38
N PRO A 198 33.45 33.00 37.03
CA PRO A 198 33.04 31.89 36.15
C PRO A 198 34.21 31.31 35.33
N GLY A 199 33.97 30.24 34.56
CA GLY A 199 34.80 29.90 33.41
C GLY A 199 34.83 28.41 33.10
N GLY A 200 34.66 28.08 31.83
CA GLY A 200 34.60 26.72 31.29
C GLY A 200 35.93 25.98 31.30
N GLY A 201 35.82 24.68 31.08
CA GLY A 201 36.91 23.74 30.90
C GLY A 201 36.33 22.38 30.55
N GLU A 202 36.27 22.06 29.26
CA GLU A 202 36.11 20.68 28.78
C GLU A 202 37.28 19.81 29.27
N PRO A 203 37.07 18.49 29.33
CA PRO A 203 38.10 17.59 28.81
C PRO A 203 37.56 16.57 27.79
N PRO A 204 38.45 15.97 26.96
CA PRO A 204 38.12 15.39 25.67
C PRO A 204 38.18 13.85 25.66
N LEU A 205 37.89 13.31 24.46
CA LEU A 205 38.20 11.97 23.92
C LEU A 205 37.17 10.86 24.19
N ASP A 206 36.40 10.49 23.16
CA ASP A 206 36.81 9.47 22.18
C ASP A 206 35.80 9.42 21.00
N GLU A 207 36.29 9.58 19.77
CA GLU A 207 35.60 9.15 18.54
C GLU A 207 35.64 7.60 18.45
N PRO A 208 34.68 6.98 17.75
CA PRO A 208 35.00 6.60 16.38
C PRO A 208 33.93 7.01 15.37
N ARG A 209 34.43 7.51 14.23
CA ARG A 209 33.70 7.68 12.99
C ARG A 209 33.44 6.30 12.38
N ASP A 210 32.16 5.99 12.19
CA ASP A 210 31.75 4.95 11.24
C ASP A 210 31.03 5.65 10.07
N GLU A 211 31.88 5.93 9.10
CA GLU A 211 31.68 6.32 7.73
C GLU A 211 30.67 5.40 7.01
N TRP A 212 29.51 5.94 6.67
CA TRP A 212 28.60 5.38 5.67
C TRP A 212 28.24 6.47 4.66
N ASP A 213 29.24 6.90 3.90
CA ASP A 213 29.04 7.55 2.61
C ASP A 213 29.20 6.47 1.54
N GLY A 214 28.08 5.86 1.19
CA GLY A 214 28.00 4.84 0.13
C GLY A 214 27.26 5.42 -1.06
N ASP A 215 28.02 6.03 -1.96
CA ASP A 215 27.66 6.40 -3.32
C ASP A 215 26.81 5.30 -4.00
N TYR A 216 25.52 5.57 -4.18
CA TYR A 216 24.69 4.90 -5.18
C TYR A 216 24.22 5.93 -6.21
N ALA A 217 25.18 6.49 -6.92
CA ALA A 217 24.92 7.13 -8.18
C ALA A 217 25.99 6.72 -9.19
N ARG A 218 25.51 6.23 -10.34
CA ARG A 218 26.18 6.28 -11.65
C ARG A 218 26.99 5.06 -12.05
N ASP A 219 26.29 4.04 -12.55
CA ASP A 219 26.76 3.27 -13.70
C ASP A 219 25.67 3.29 -14.78
N GLY A 220 25.71 4.34 -15.59
CA GLY A 220 25.14 4.34 -16.93
C GLY A 220 26.26 3.96 -17.90
N HIS A 221 26.22 2.74 -18.41
CA HIS A 221 27.10 2.28 -19.48
C HIS A 221 26.32 2.32 -20.80
N PRO A 222 26.78 3.10 -21.79
CA PRO A 222 26.51 2.82 -23.19
C PRO A 222 27.85 2.62 -23.90
N GLU A 223 28.16 1.40 -24.34
CA GLU A 223 29.19 1.23 -25.38
C GLU A 223 28.74 0.24 -26.45
N SER A 224 28.98 0.71 -27.69
CA SER A 224 29.12 0.05 -29.00
C SER A 224 27.95 -0.72 -29.58
#